data_AF-W3XI99-F1
#
_entry.id   AF-W3XI99-F1
#
_cell.length_a   1.000
_cell.length_b   1.000
_cell.length_c   1.000
_cell.angle_alpha   90.00
_cell.angle_beta   90.00
_cell.angle_gamma   90.00
#
_symmetry.space_group_name_H-M   'P 1'
#
loop_
_entity.id
_entity.type
_entity.pdbx_description
1 polymer ?
#
loop_
_entity_poly.entity_id
_entity_poly.type
_entity_poly.pdbx_seq_one_letter_code
_entity_poly.pdbx_strand_id
1 'polypeptide(L)'
;MFLGSIILWILLLETTARAVQSNHETVTRGASPSCVDPPVRKEWRTLNSIEKQSYIEAVKCLTTKPAISGFSAAINRFDDHQAVHSDQTPTIHWVGHFILWHRYFVATYEKALRDECGYTGGQPYWNWSLDVSSVNDTNSTAVFSSPVFDPETGFGGNGPYVETNSTNNPFNLTSRTGGGCVMDGPFTQDQFTVNVPSPHCLTRDFIPPIMNGWAQQSLVDQVLATEDYTAFARAVENVPSFDQPNIHGGGHFGVGGALGTIGDANNSPGDPLFYLHHGNLDRIFSLWQSKDLPVRTNQVGGPIVPFDYGGQNVTLDFEINIGALAPNVTLKQVLEIQGSVLCYSYADLSQ
;
A
#
# COMPACT_ATOMS: atom_id res chain seq x y z
N MET A 1 42.36 -12.29 -71.25
CA MET A 1 42.80 -13.68 -71.04
C MET A 1 43.88 -13.65 -69.95
N PHE A 2 43.81 -14.59 -69.01
CA PHE A 2 44.76 -14.91 -67.93
C PHE A 2 44.68 -14.17 -66.57
N LEU A 3 44.51 -15.03 -65.55
CA LEU A 3 44.64 -14.84 -64.11
C LEU A 3 46.08 -14.49 -63.70
N GLY A 4 46.22 -13.83 -62.55
CA GLY A 4 47.50 -13.71 -61.84
C GLY A 4 47.30 -13.54 -60.33
N SER A 5 47.59 -14.59 -59.58
CA SER A 5 47.67 -14.64 -58.11
C SER A 5 48.72 -13.68 -57.56
N ILE A 6 48.45 -13.01 -56.43
CA ILE A 6 49.51 -12.46 -55.57
C ILE A 6 49.22 -12.76 -54.10
N ILE A 7 50.28 -13.27 -53.49
CA ILE A 7 50.48 -13.86 -52.17
C ILE A 7 50.39 -12.82 -51.05
N LEU A 8 49.79 -13.26 -49.95
CA LEU A 8 49.61 -12.58 -48.67
C LEU A 8 50.98 -12.35 -47.97
N TRP A 9 51.30 -11.10 -47.63
CA TRP A 9 52.41 -10.76 -46.73
C TRP A 9 51.84 -10.25 -45.40
N ILE A 10 52.19 -10.97 -44.33
CA ILE A 10 51.86 -10.66 -42.94
C ILE A 10 52.87 -9.61 -42.44
N LEU A 11 52.37 -8.44 -42.02
CA LEU A 11 53.13 -7.44 -41.27
C LEU A 11 52.67 -7.47 -39.81
N LEU A 12 53.61 -7.84 -38.93
CA LEU A 12 53.51 -7.72 -37.48
C LEU A 12 53.56 -6.22 -37.09
N LEU A 13 52.52 -5.73 -36.44
CA LEU A 13 52.52 -4.46 -35.72
C LEU A 13 52.51 -4.76 -34.21
N GLU A 14 53.60 -4.43 -33.54
CA GLU A 14 53.71 -4.43 -32.08
C GLU A 14 52.78 -3.36 -31.50
N THR A 15 51.81 -3.77 -30.69
CA THR A 15 50.95 -2.86 -29.92
C THR A 15 51.52 -2.68 -28.52
N THR A 16 52.00 -1.47 -28.23
CA THR A 16 52.35 -1.07 -26.86
C THR A 16 51.07 -0.88 -26.05
N ALA A 17 50.78 -1.82 -25.15
CA ALA A 17 49.70 -1.69 -24.18
C ALA A 17 50.06 -0.62 -23.13
N ARG A 18 49.32 0.50 -23.10
CA ARG A 18 49.33 1.41 -21.96
C ARG A 18 48.40 0.84 -20.88
N ALA A 19 48.96 0.54 -19.71
CA ALA A 19 48.18 0.20 -18.53
C ALA A 19 47.35 1.43 -18.11
N VAL A 20 46.03 1.32 -18.21
CA VAL A 20 45.11 2.26 -17.57
C VAL A 20 45.11 1.91 -16.09
N GLN A 21 45.69 2.79 -15.29
CA GLN A 21 45.68 2.68 -13.83
C GLN A 21 44.26 3.01 -13.37
N SER A 22 43.49 1.97 -13.06
CA SER A 22 42.21 2.08 -12.38
C SER A 22 42.45 2.65 -10.99
N ASN A 23 42.13 3.93 -10.78
CA ASN A 23 41.96 4.47 -9.45
C ASN A 23 40.72 3.80 -8.86
N HIS A 24 40.93 2.69 -8.14
CA HIS A 24 39.94 2.13 -7.26
C HIS A 24 39.78 3.09 -6.07
N GLU A 25 38.94 4.11 -6.23
CA GLU A 25 38.38 4.79 -5.08
C GLU A 25 37.67 3.73 -4.24
N THR A 26 38.22 3.49 -3.07
CA THR A 26 37.56 2.68 -2.05
C THR A 26 36.37 3.52 -1.62
N VAL A 27 35.20 3.26 -2.22
CA VAL A 27 33.94 3.74 -1.67
C VAL A 27 33.81 3.06 -0.32
N THR A 28 34.27 3.75 0.72
CA THR A 28 33.82 3.48 2.08
C THR A 28 32.31 3.46 1.99
N ARG A 29 31.69 2.28 2.23
CA ARG A 29 30.26 2.20 2.53
C ARG A 29 30.04 3.12 3.71
N GLY A 30 29.69 4.38 3.44
CA GLY A 30 29.21 5.28 4.45
C GLY A 30 28.06 4.55 5.14
N ALA A 31 28.04 4.59 6.47
CA ALA A 31 26.84 4.21 7.21
C ALA A 31 25.66 4.90 6.51
N SER A 32 24.63 4.13 6.15
CA SER A 32 23.39 4.73 5.64
C SER A 32 23.00 5.86 6.59
N PRO A 33 22.60 7.04 6.08
CA PRO A 33 22.17 8.11 6.96
C PRO A 33 21.10 7.55 7.88
N SER A 34 21.38 7.60 9.18
CA SER A 34 20.41 7.21 10.21
C SER A 34 19.12 7.96 9.95
N CYS A 35 17.97 7.32 10.18
CA CYS A 35 16.70 8.02 10.17
C CYS A 35 16.72 9.18 11.19
N VAL A 36 16.78 10.43 10.71
CA VAL A 36 16.81 11.64 11.54
C VAL A 36 15.47 12.35 11.40
N ASP A 37 14.89 12.71 12.54
CA ASP A 37 13.60 13.43 12.63
C ASP A 37 12.48 12.77 11.79
N PRO A 38 12.17 11.48 12.06
CA PRO A 38 11.16 10.77 11.30
C PRO A 38 9.80 11.47 11.38
N PRO A 39 9.05 11.60 10.26
CA PRO A 39 7.65 11.97 10.33
C PRO A 39 6.87 11.02 11.23
N VAL A 40 5.99 11.61 12.04
CA VAL A 40 5.13 10.86 12.96
C VAL A 40 3.79 10.59 12.28
N ARG A 41 3.50 9.32 12.02
CA ARG A 41 2.20 8.83 11.57
C ARG A 41 1.22 8.85 12.73
N LYS A 42 0.06 9.48 12.52
CA LYS A 42 -0.96 9.74 13.55
C LYS A 42 -2.32 9.19 13.14
N GLU A 43 -3.12 8.83 14.13
CA GLU A 43 -4.50 8.41 13.91
C GLU A 43 -5.32 9.62 13.44
N TRP A 44 -6.15 9.46 12.39
CA TRP A 44 -6.87 10.56 11.73
C TRP A 44 -7.62 11.50 12.68
N ARG A 45 -8.26 10.98 13.75
CA ARG A 45 -9.01 11.78 14.74
C ARG A 45 -8.12 12.66 15.61
N THR A 46 -6.83 12.35 15.69
CA THR A 46 -5.86 13.13 16.48
C THR A 46 -5.24 14.28 15.71
N LEU A 47 -5.38 14.29 14.37
CA LEU A 47 -4.97 15.43 13.55
C LEU A 47 -5.94 16.59 13.75
N ASN A 48 -5.41 17.79 13.88
CA ASN A 48 -6.23 19.00 13.83
C ASN A 48 -6.67 19.31 12.38
N SER A 49 -7.62 20.23 12.20
CA SER A 49 -8.19 20.54 10.88
C SER A 49 -7.15 21.03 9.85
N ILE A 50 -6.08 21.73 10.30
CA ILE A 50 -5.00 22.18 9.40
C ILE A 50 -4.17 21.00 8.91
N GLU A 51 -3.84 20.06 9.81
CA GLU A 51 -3.10 18.84 9.46
C GLU A 51 -3.92 17.97 8.48
N LYS A 52 -5.23 17.82 8.71
CA LYS A 52 -6.15 17.07 7.84
C LYS A 52 -6.24 17.70 6.45
N GLN A 53 -6.47 19.02 6.40
CA GLN A 53 -6.54 19.77 5.15
C GLN A 53 -5.24 19.68 4.36
N SER A 54 -4.09 19.84 5.03
CA SER A 54 -2.77 19.73 4.39
C SER A 54 -2.54 18.35 3.77
N TYR A 55 -2.99 17.26 4.41
CA TYR A 55 -2.93 15.93 3.83
C TYR A 55 -3.82 15.80 2.58
N ILE A 56 -5.09 16.21 2.68
CA ILE A 56 -6.06 16.15 1.57
C ILE A 56 -5.57 16.95 0.36
N GLU A 57 -5.01 18.13 0.58
CA GLU A 57 -4.41 18.97 -0.46
C GLU A 57 -3.22 18.29 -1.14
N ALA A 58 -2.37 17.60 -0.37
CA ALA A 58 -1.25 16.85 -0.92
C ALA A 58 -1.72 15.65 -1.77
N VAL A 59 -2.78 14.94 -1.35
CA VAL A 59 -3.40 13.88 -2.17
C VAL A 59 -3.90 14.45 -3.49
N LYS A 60 -4.66 15.54 -3.46
CA LYS A 60 -5.14 16.23 -4.66
C LYS A 60 -3.98 16.74 -5.53
N CYS A 61 -2.89 17.20 -4.92
CA CYS A 61 -1.71 17.61 -5.66
C CYS A 61 -1.09 16.46 -6.46
N LEU A 62 -1.08 15.22 -5.95
CA LEU A 62 -0.56 14.08 -6.73
C LEU A 62 -1.35 13.82 -8.01
N THR A 63 -2.63 14.19 -8.07
CA THR A 63 -3.44 14.07 -9.31
C THR A 63 -3.03 15.09 -10.38
N THR A 64 -2.21 16.08 -10.03
CA THR A 64 -1.69 17.11 -10.95
C THR A 64 -0.26 16.81 -11.44
N LYS A 65 0.44 15.88 -10.78
CA LYS A 65 1.82 15.53 -11.13
C LYS A 65 1.80 14.50 -12.27
N PRO A 66 2.65 14.62 -13.31
CA PRO A 66 2.69 13.65 -14.40
C PRO A 66 3.00 12.23 -13.93
N ALA A 67 2.33 11.23 -14.49
CA ALA A 67 2.65 9.82 -14.26
C ALA A 67 4.08 9.46 -14.73
N ILE A 68 4.72 8.54 -14.02
CA ILE A 68 6.08 8.04 -14.31
C ILE A 68 6.17 6.52 -14.41
N SER A 69 5.11 5.79 -14.05
CA SER A 69 5.09 4.31 -14.05
C SER A 69 5.19 3.69 -15.44
N GLY A 70 4.76 4.41 -16.47
CA GLY A 70 4.70 3.92 -17.85
C GLY A 70 3.42 3.14 -18.19
N PHE A 71 2.48 2.97 -17.25
CA PHE A 71 1.18 2.36 -17.54
C PHE A 71 0.29 3.33 -18.33
N SER A 72 -0.32 2.85 -19.41
CA SER A 72 -1.09 3.71 -20.32
C SER A 72 -2.34 4.35 -19.69
N ALA A 73 -2.93 3.71 -18.68
CA ALA A 73 -4.09 4.23 -17.96
C ALA A 73 -3.71 5.22 -16.84
N ALA A 74 -2.44 5.24 -16.41
CA ALA A 74 -1.97 6.17 -15.41
C ALA A 74 -1.63 7.52 -16.06
N ILE A 75 -2.36 8.58 -15.70
CA ILE A 75 -2.13 9.92 -16.24
C ILE A 75 -1.41 10.84 -15.24
N ASN A 76 -1.51 10.53 -13.95
CA ASN A 76 -0.85 11.29 -12.89
C ASN A 76 -0.16 10.40 -11.83
N ARG A 77 0.54 11.02 -10.88
CA ARG A 77 1.28 10.32 -9.80
C ARG A 77 0.39 9.57 -8.82
N PHE A 78 -0.87 9.97 -8.64
CA PHE A 78 -1.81 9.18 -7.84
C PHE A 78 -2.18 7.89 -8.58
N ASP A 79 -2.48 7.99 -9.88
CA ASP A 79 -2.79 6.84 -10.72
C ASP A 79 -1.62 5.86 -10.84
N ASP A 80 -0.38 6.35 -10.84
CA ASP A 80 0.81 5.51 -10.84
C ASP A 80 0.78 4.46 -9.71
N HIS A 81 0.40 4.88 -8.51
CA HIS A 81 0.33 3.98 -7.36
C HIS A 81 -0.77 2.94 -7.56
N GLN A 82 -1.95 3.36 -8.02
CA GLN A 82 -3.04 2.45 -8.35
C GLN A 82 -2.65 1.45 -9.46
N ALA A 83 -1.98 1.91 -10.51
CA ALA A 83 -1.58 1.09 -11.64
C ALA A 83 -0.51 0.04 -11.26
N VAL A 84 0.52 0.44 -10.51
CA VAL A 84 1.54 -0.49 -10.00
C VAL A 84 0.91 -1.57 -9.12
N HIS A 85 0.01 -1.18 -8.21
CA HIS A 85 -0.69 -2.14 -7.37
C HIS A 85 -1.57 -3.09 -8.19
N SER A 86 -2.33 -2.57 -9.15
CA SER A 86 -3.21 -3.36 -10.03
C SER A 86 -2.41 -4.39 -10.83
N ASP A 87 -1.27 -3.99 -11.41
CA ASP A 87 -0.36 -4.88 -12.15
C ASP A 87 0.23 -5.98 -11.25
N GLN A 88 0.63 -5.64 -10.02
CA GLN A 88 1.30 -6.57 -9.12
C GLN A 88 0.35 -7.39 -8.24
N THR A 89 -0.94 -7.06 -8.20
CA THR A 89 -1.98 -7.72 -7.38
C THR A 89 -1.88 -9.25 -7.38
N PRO A 90 -1.68 -9.94 -8.53
CA PRO A 90 -1.55 -11.40 -8.57
C PRO A 90 -0.36 -11.99 -7.80
N THR A 91 0.59 -11.16 -7.36
CA THR A 91 1.86 -11.59 -6.75
C THR A 91 2.16 -10.93 -5.42
N ILE A 92 1.27 -10.08 -4.89
CA ILE A 92 1.48 -9.31 -3.65
C ILE A 92 0.46 -9.63 -2.56
N HIS A 93 -0.60 -10.39 -2.85
CA HIS A 93 -1.63 -10.80 -1.89
C HIS A 93 -1.59 -12.31 -1.59
N TRP A 94 -1.87 -12.69 -0.35
CA TRP A 94 -1.77 -14.06 0.18
C TRP A 94 -0.39 -14.70 0.00
N VAL A 95 0.65 -13.87 0.12
CA VAL A 95 2.07 -14.20 -0.01
C VAL A 95 2.85 -13.75 1.23
N GLY A 96 4.05 -14.28 1.43
CA GLY A 96 4.90 -13.96 2.59
C GLY A 96 5.37 -12.50 2.65
N HIS A 97 5.49 -11.83 1.50
CA HIS A 97 5.90 -10.42 1.42
C HIS A 97 4.73 -9.43 1.44
N PHE A 98 3.47 -9.86 1.60
CA PHE A 98 2.28 -8.99 1.54
C PHE A 98 2.42 -7.73 2.40
N ILE A 99 2.62 -7.90 3.72
CA ILE A 99 2.60 -6.75 4.64
C ILE A 99 3.81 -5.83 4.45
N LEU A 100 4.97 -6.39 4.07
CA LEU A 100 6.19 -5.63 3.82
C LEU A 100 6.15 -4.89 2.48
N TRP A 101 5.53 -5.48 1.46
CA TRP A 101 5.27 -4.81 0.20
C TRP A 101 4.35 -3.61 0.42
N HIS A 102 3.25 -3.79 1.17
CA HIS A 102 2.30 -2.70 1.47
C HIS A 102 2.90 -1.62 2.38
N ARG A 103 3.74 -1.99 3.36
CA ARG A 103 4.55 -1.04 4.13
C ARG A 103 5.40 -0.15 3.22
N TYR A 104 6.12 -0.76 2.28
CA TYR A 104 6.98 -0.03 1.36
C TYR A 104 6.16 0.83 0.38
N PHE A 105 4.99 0.33 -0.05
CA PHE A 105 4.05 1.03 -0.91
C PHE A 105 3.49 2.29 -0.26
N VAL A 106 3.02 2.19 0.98
CA VAL A 106 2.52 3.34 1.76
C VAL A 106 3.65 4.35 2.05
N ALA A 107 4.86 3.88 2.36
CA ALA A 107 6.01 4.77 2.56
C ALA A 107 6.44 5.49 1.26
N THR A 108 6.32 4.82 0.11
CA THR A 108 6.59 5.42 -1.21
C THR A 108 5.55 6.49 -1.54
N TYR A 109 4.28 6.24 -1.25
CA TYR A 109 3.21 7.21 -1.39
C TYR A 109 3.41 8.42 -0.45
N GLU A 110 3.72 8.19 0.82
CA GLU A 110 4.06 9.23 1.79
C GLU A 110 5.22 10.10 1.31
N LYS A 111 6.28 9.48 0.77
CA LYS A 111 7.41 10.19 0.19
C LYS A 111 6.99 11.09 -0.98
N ALA A 112 6.13 10.62 -1.88
CA ALA A 112 5.61 11.43 -2.99
C ALA A 112 4.80 12.64 -2.49
N LEU A 113 3.93 12.44 -1.49
CA LEU A 113 3.18 13.55 -0.86
C LEU A 113 4.13 14.62 -0.29
N ARG A 114 5.19 14.18 0.39
CA ARG A 114 6.14 15.09 1.05
C ARG A 114 7.04 15.81 0.05
N ASP A 115 7.69 15.07 -0.83
CA ASP A 115 8.73 15.59 -1.71
C ASP A 115 8.18 16.39 -2.90
N GLU A 116 6.98 16.07 -3.37
CA GLU A 116 6.43 16.65 -4.61
C GLU A 116 5.26 17.59 -4.37
N CYS A 117 4.58 17.42 -3.25
CA CYS A 117 3.39 18.17 -2.87
C CYS A 117 3.55 18.94 -1.56
N GLY A 118 4.75 18.95 -0.97
CA GLY A 118 5.07 19.79 0.18
C GLY A 118 4.37 19.39 1.48
N TYR A 119 3.84 18.16 1.56
CA TYR A 119 3.28 17.64 2.80
C TYR A 119 4.39 17.53 3.86
N THR A 120 4.14 18.00 5.08
CA THR A 120 5.15 17.98 6.16
C THR A 120 4.82 17.00 7.28
N GLY A 121 3.59 16.48 7.32
CA GLY A 121 3.17 15.45 8.27
C GLY A 121 3.60 14.04 7.87
N GLY A 122 3.38 13.07 8.78
CA GLY A 122 3.48 11.66 8.46
C GLY A 122 2.17 11.09 7.94
N GLN A 123 2.22 10.02 7.14
CA GLN A 123 1.05 9.33 6.62
C GLN A 123 0.05 9.00 7.76
N PRO A 124 -1.16 9.59 7.76
CA PRO A 124 -2.15 9.26 8.75
C PRO A 124 -2.69 7.84 8.56
N TYR A 125 -3.24 7.28 9.63
CA TYR A 125 -3.92 5.99 9.60
C TYR A 125 -5.34 6.09 10.15
N TRP A 126 -6.21 5.18 9.70
CA TRP A 126 -7.57 5.05 10.21
C TRP A 126 -7.65 3.82 11.10
N ASN A 127 -7.83 4.04 12.41
CA ASN A 127 -8.04 2.92 13.33
C ASN A 127 -9.54 2.58 13.41
N TRP A 128 -9.99 1.74 12.47
CA TRP A 128 -11.39 1.31 12.33
C TRP A 128 -11.99 0.69 13.59
N SER A 129 -11.16 0.03 14.42
CA SER A 129 -11.64 -0.71 15.59
C SER A 129 -12.26 0.19 16.67
N LEU A 130 -12.00 1.50 16.60
CA LEU A 130 -12.58 2.50 17.49
C LEU A 130 -13.96 2.98 17.03
N ASP A 131 -14.33 2.74 15.76
CA ASP A 131 -15.53 3.27 15.14
C ASP A 131 -16.63 2.20 14.98
N VAL A 132 -16.26 0.92 14.95
CA VAL A 132 -17.20 -0.19 14.79
C VAL A 132 -18.07 -0.39 16.04
N SER A 133 -19.33 -0.77 15.80
CA SER A 133 -20.25 -1.18 16.87
C SER A 133 -19.97 -2.60 17.34
N SER A 134 -20.60 -3.02 18.44
CA SER A 134 -20.45 -4.40 18.94
C SER A 134 -20.85 -5.43 17.89
N VAL A 135 -20.24 -6.62 17.92
CA VAL A 135 -20.58 -7.75 17.02
C VAL A 135 -22.04 -8.20 17.10
N ASN A 136 -22.79 -7.80 18.14
CA ASN A 136 -24.21 -8.10 18.27
C ASN A 136 -25.12 -7.11 17.52
N ASP A 137 -24.57 -5.99 17.04
CA ASP A 137 -25.25 -4.99 16.21
C ASP A 137 -24.48 -4.76 14.92
N THR A 138 -24.47 -5.79 14.07
CA THR A 138 -23.72 -5.77 12.80
C THR A 138 -24.30 -4.80 11.78
N ASN A 139 -25.57 -4.40 11.91
CA ASN A 139 -26.23 -3.50 10.97
C ASN A 139 -26.05 -2.01 11.32
N SER A 140 -25.42 -1.69 12.45
CA SER A 140 -25.15 -0.31 12.87
C SER A 140 -24.36 0.46 11.81
N THR A 141 -24.83 1.63 11.43
CA THR A 141 -24.12 2.54 10.52
C THR A 141 -23.17 3.50 11.24
N ALA A 142 -23.03 3.39 12.57
CA ALA A 142 -22.25 4.35 13.39
C ALA A 142 -20.78 4.47 12.95
N VAL A 143 -20.19 3.37 12.45
CA VAL A 143 -18.83 3.35 11.90
C VAL A 143 -18.62 4.35 10.75
N PHE A 144 -19.68 4.62 9.98
CA PHE A 144 -19.65 5.55 8.85
C PHE A 144 -19.85 7.02 9.27
N SER A 145 -20.05 7.28 10.57
CA SER A 145 -19.95 8.62 11.17
C SER A 145 -18.54 8.93 11.68
N SER A 146 -17.56 8.05 11.41
CA SER A 146 -16.15 8.28 11.77
C SER A 146 -15.62 9.56 11.13
N PRO A 147 -14.72 10.33 11.78
CA PRO A 147 -14.13 11.54 11.21
C PRO A 147 -13.38 11.36 9.88
N VAL A 148 -13.06 10.13 9.47
CA VAL A 148 -12.53 9.87 8.11
C VAL A 148 -13.59 10.07 7.02
N PHE A 149 -14.89 9.97 7.32
CA PHE A 149 -15.97 10.20 6.36
C PHE A 149 -16.59 11.60 6.46
N ASP A 150 -16.01 12.47 7.30
CA ASP A 150 -16.44 13.86 7.41
C ASP A 150 -16.30 14.58 6.05
N PRO A 151 -17.30 15.34 5.60
CA PRO A 151 -17.27 15.98 4.28
C PRO A 151 -16.30 17.17 4.22
N GLU A 152 -15.97 17.82 5.33
CA GLU A 152 -15.08 19.00 5.29
C GLU A 152 -13.62 18.62 5.57
N THR A 153 -13.43 17.78 6.57
CA THR A 153 -12.13 17.42 7.13
C THR A 153 -11.82 15.94 6.99
N GLY A 154 -12.53 15.22 6.14
CA GLY A 154 -12.38 13.79 5.86
C GLY A 154 -12.33 13.51 4.37
N PHE A 155 -12.78 12.32 3.98
CA PHE A 155 -12.70 11.78 2.62
C PHE A 155 -14.08 11.69 1.95
N GLY A 156 -15.09 12.32 2.54
CA GLY A 156 -16.49 12.16 2.12
C GLY A 156 -17.09 10.81 2.51
N GLY A 157 -18.40 10.71 2.37
CA GLY A 157 -19.20 9.55 2.74
C GLY A 157 -19.41 8.55 1.61
N ASN A 158 -20.63 8.03 1.53
CA ASN A 158 -21.04 6.96 0.62
C ASN A 158 -21.47 7.50 -0.76
N GLY A 159 -21.65 6.58 -1.71
CA GLY A 159 -22.40 6.84 -2.93
C GLY A 159 -23.89 6.52 -2.80
N PRO A 160 -24.74 6.97 -3.75
CA PRO A 160 -26.13 6.54 -3.81
C PRO A 160 -26.23 5.03 -4.05
N TYR A 161 -27.30 4.42 -3.57
CA TYR A 161 -27.53 2.98 -3.73
C TYR A 161 -27.66 2.60 -5.20
N VAL A 162 -26.94 1.56 -5.61
CA VAL A 162 -26.99 0.97 -6.96
C VAL A 162 -27.38 -0.50 -6.86
N GLU A 163 -28.45 -0.85 -7.58
CA GLU A 163 -28.91 -2.23 -7.73
C GLU A 163 -27.85 -3.09 -8.44
N THR A 164 -27.65 -4.30 -7.92
CA THR A 164 -26.66 -5.24 -8.47
C THR A 164 -27.32 -6.45 -9.10
N ASN A 165 -26.56 -7.12 -9.96
CA ASN A 165 -26.83 -8.45 -10.47
C ASN A 165 -25.60 -9.34 -10.25
N SER A 166 -25.67 -10.60 -10.67
CA SER A 166 -24.57 -11.55 -10.48
C SER A 166 -23.27 -11.19 -11.22
N THR A 167 -23.32 -10.28 -12.21
CA THR A 167 -22.14 -9.86 -12.97
C THR A 167 -21.31 -8.84 -12.19
N ASN A 168 -21.96 -7.84 -11.57
CA ASN A 168 -21.27 -6.78 -10.84
C ASN A 168 -21.22 -6.99 -9.32
N ASN A 169 -21.91 -8.02 -8.80
CA ASN A 169 -21.80 -8.49 -7.43
C ASN A 169 -21.61 -10.01 -7.42
N PRO A 170 -20.45 -10.51 -7.88
CA PRO A 170 -20.20 -11.95 -8.05
C PRO A 170 -20.18 -12.71 -6.72
N PHE A 171 -19.91 -12.02 -5.61
CA PHE A 171 -19.88 -12.60 -4.26
C PHE A 171 -21.23 -12.50 -3.53
N ASN A 172 -22.26 -11.98 -4.20
CA ASN A 172 -23.60 -11.79 -3.63
C ASN A 172 -23.58 -11.06 -2.28
N LEU A 173 -22.78 -10.00 -2.18
CA LEU A 173 -22.69 -9.17 -0.98
C LEU A 173 -24.03 -8.47 -0.74
N THR A 174 -24.60 -8.66 0.45
CA THR A 174 -25.87 -8.08 0.89
C THR A 174 -25.64 -6.97 1.90
N SER A 175 -26.72 -6.28 2.31
CA SER A 175 -26.66 -5.13 3.24
C SER A 175 -25.79 -3.96 2.76
N ARG A 176 -25.58 -3.89 1.44
CA ARG A 176 -24.99 -2.77 0.72
C ARG A 176 -25.89 -1.55 0.85
N THR A 177 -25.27 -0.37 0.93
CA THR A 177 -26.01 0.90 1.12
C THR A 177 -25.62 1.97 0.09
N GLY A 178 -24.71 1.66 -0.85
CA GLY A 178 -24.25 2.58 -1.87
C GLY A 178 -24.01 1.89 -3.22
N GLY A 179 -22.90 2.25 -3.86
CA GLY A 179 -22.44 1.72 -5.14
C GLY A 179 -22.26 2.78 -6.23
N GLY A 180 -22.79 3.98 -6.03
CA GLY A 180 -22.58 5.12 -6.92
C GLY A 180 -21.37 5.98 -6.53
N CYS A 181 -21.24 7.13 -7.21
CA CYS A 181 -20.21 8.13 -6.94
C CYS A 181 -20.35 8.71 -5.53
N VAL A 182 -19.23 8.96 -4.86
CA VAL A 182 -19.19 9.73 -3.60
C VAL A 182 -19.83 11.10 -3.80
N MET A 183 -20.73 11.46 -2.88
CA MET A 183 -21.64 12.61 -3.04
C MET A 183 -21.17 13.88 -2.32
N ASP A 184 -20.22 13.79 -1.40
CA ASP A 184 -19.71 14.91 -0.62
C ASP A 184 -18.20 14.83 -0.37
N GLY A 185 -17.66 15.93 0.15
CA GLY A 185 -16.26 16.08 0.49
C GLY A 185 -15.30 16.27 -0.69
N PRO A 186 -13.99 16.19 -0.44
CA PRO A 186 -12.99 16.66 -1.38
C PRO A 186 -12.80 15.75 -2.60
N PHE A 187 -13.41 14.57 -2.62
CA PHE A 187 -13.20 13.54 -3.65
C PHE A 187 -14.47 13.24 -4.45
N THR A 188 -15.39 14.20 -4.55
CA THR A 188 -16.54 14.14 -5.46
C THR A 188 -16.11 14.15 -6.93
N GLN A 189 -16.99 13.70 -7.81
CA GLN A 189 -16.71 13.54 -9.25
C GLN A 189 -16.19 14.81 -9.95
N ASP A 190 -16.63 16.01 -9.52
CA ASP A 190 -16.19 17.29 -10.08
C ASP A 190 -14.78 17.70 -9.61
N GLN A 191 -14.25 17.07 -8.56
CA GLN A 191 -12.98 17.42 -7.92
C GLN A 191 -11.92 16.31 -8.01
N PHE A 192 -12.33 15.07 -8.30
CA PHE A 192 -11.46 13.90 -8.32
C PHE A 192 -11.96 12.86 -9.32
N THR A 193 -11.04 12.29 -10.08
CA THR A 193 -11.31 11.24 -11.08
C THR A 193 -10.36 10.08 -10.84
N VAL A 194 -10.90 8.86 -10.78
CA VAL A 194 -10.14 7.63 -10.76
C VAL A 194 -9.91 7.22 -12.22
N ASN A 195 -8.65 7.21 -12.69
CA ASN A 195 -8.36 7.00 -14.12
C ASN A 195 -8.03 5.55 -14.48
N VAL A 196 -7.61 4.74 -13.50
CA VAL A 196 -7.22 3.35 -13.70
C VAL A 196 -8.39 2.44 -13.30
N PRO A 197 -8.73 1.40 -14.09
CA PRO A 197 -8.24 1.10 -15.44
C PRO A 197 -8.85 2.01 -16.53
N SER A 198 -9.92 2.72 -16.22
CA SER A 198 -10.54 3.72 -17.08
C SER A 198 -11.15 4.86 -16.25
N PRO A 199 -11.31 6.08 -16.82
CA PRO A 199 -11.85 7.22 -16.08
C PRO A 199 -13.27 7.01 -15.55
N HIS A 200 -13.43 7.21 -14.24
CA HIS A 200 -14.72 7.21 -13.53
C HIS A 200 -14.64 8.08 -12.26
N CYS A 201 -15.80 8.32 -11.63
CA CYS A 201 -15.85 8.92 -10.30
C CYS A 201 -15.39 7.92 -9.24
N LEU A 202 -14.93 8.42 -8.08
CA LEU A 202 -14.74 7.57 -6.90
C LEU A 202 -16.10 7.01 -6.46
N THR A 203 -16.22 5.69 -6.35
CA THR A 203 -17.45 5.02 -5.86
C THR A 203 -17.25 4.39 -4.49
N ARG A 204 -18.30 4.38 -3.67
CA ARG A 204 -18.31 3.67 -2.38
C ARG A 204 -19.64 2.95 -2.19
N ASP A 205 -19.58 1.81 -1.52
CA ASP A 205 -20.73 0.92 -1.31
C ASP A 205 -20.68 0.33 0.10
N PHE A 206 -20.91 1.18 1.10
CA PHE A 206 -20.78 0.79 2.51
C PHE A 206 -21.59 -0.47 2.85
N ILE A 207 -20.94 -1.42 3.53
CA ILE A 207 -21.53 -2.65 4.06
C ILE A 207 -21.32 -2.70 5.59
N PRO A 208 -22.30 -2.23 6.39
CA PRO A 208 -22.17 -2.21 7.85
C PRO A 208 -21.82 -3.57 8.48
N PRO A 209 -22.42 -4.71 8.06
CA PRO A 209 -22.06 -6.01 8.65
C PRO A 209 -20.60 -6.44 8.47
N ILE A 210 -19.96 -6.05 7.36
CA ILE A 210 -18.54 -6.34 7.15
C ILE A 210 -17.72 -5.47 8.08
N MET A 211 -17.96 -4.16 8.15
CA MET A 211 -17.23 -3.28 9.08
C MET A 211 -17.39 -3.77 10.53
N ASN A 212 -18.62 -3.87 11.02
CA ASN A 212 -18.90 -4.23 12.42
C ASN A 212 -18.54 -5.68 12.78
N GLY A 213 -18.36 -6.56 11.79
CA GLY A 213 -17.90 -7.92 12.03
C GLY A 213 -16.37 -8.06 11.96
N TRP A 214 -15.71 -7.37 11.03
CA TRP A 214 -14.36 -7.70 10.59
C TRP A 214 -13.30 -6.67 11.01
N ALA A 215 -13.71 -5.42 11.29
CA ALA A 215 -12.82 -4.36 11.77
C ALA A 215 -12.75 -4.31 13.32
N GLN A 216 -13.13 -5.39 14.00
CA GLN A 216 -13.21 -5.45 15.46
C GLN A 216 -11.83 -5.49 16.14
N GLN A 217 -11.74 -4.87 17.33
CA GLN A 217 -10.52 -4.91 18.14
C GLN A 217 -10.13 -6.35 18.51
N SER A 218 -11.10 -7.25 18.73
CA SER A 218 -10.82 -8.66 19.03
C SER A 218 -10.09 -9.39 17.90
N LEU A 219 -10.33 -9.02 16.64
CA LEU A 219 -9.61 -9.58 15.49
C LEU A 219 -8.20 -8.97 15.37
N VAL A 220 -8.05 -7.67 15.67
CA VAL A 220 -6.73 -7.04 15.79
C VAL A 220 -5.90 -7.73 16.87
N ASP A 221 -6.50 -8.01 18.04
CA ASP A 221 -5.83 -8.69 19.15
C ASP A 221 -5.40 -10.11 18.79
N GLN A 222 -6.22 -10.85 18.02
CA GLN A 222 -5.88 -12.17 17.50
C GLN A 222 -4.65 -12.11 16.56
N VAL A 223 -4.62 -11.16 15.63
CA VAL A 223 -3.47 -10.94 14.74
C VAL A 223 -2.22 -10.59 15.55
N LEU A 224 -2.35 -9.68 16.53
CA LEU A 224 -1.25 -9.29 17.41
C LEU A 224 -0.73 -10.44 18.29
N ALA A 225 -1.55 -11.45 18.58
CA ALA A 225 -1.20 -12.60 19.41
C ALA A 225 -0.41 -13.69 18.66
N THR A 226 -0.27 -13.59 17.34
CA THR A 226 0.51 -14.54 16.54
C THR A 226 1.98 -14.61 17.00
N GLU A 227 2.54 -15.81 16.97
CA GLU A 227 3.87 -16.10 17.54
C GLU A 227 5.01 -15.64 16.63
N ASP A 228 4.90 -15.89 15.33
CA ASP A 228 5.91 -15.62 14.31
C ASP A 228 5.37 -14.82 13.12
N TYR A 229 6.29 -14.33 12.28
CA TYR A 229 5.97 -13.51 11.11
C TYR A 229 5.03 -14.22 10.11
N THR A 230 5.20 -15.52 9.86
CA THR A 230 4.39 -16.24 8.87
C THR A 230 2.94 -16.33 9.35
N ALA A 231 2.75 -16.61 10.64
CA ALA A 231 1.44 -16.60 11.27
C ALA A 231 0.81 -15.20 11.24
N PHE A 232 1.59 -14.15 11.52
CA PHE A 232 1.13 -12.76 11.41
C PHE A 232 0.67 -12.42 9.98
N ALA A 233 1.55 -12.60 8.99
CA ALA A 233 1.30 -12.25 7.60
C ALA A 233 0.04 -12.96 7.07
N ARG A 234 -0.12 -14.25 7.41
CA ARG A 234 -1.31 -15.01 7.08
C ARG A 234 -2.56 -14.52 7.80
N ALA A 235 -2.47 -14.13 9.07
CA ALA A 235 -3.63 -13.73 9.86
C ALA A 235 -4.23 -12.38 9.42
N VAL A 236 -3.43 -11.50 8.80
CA VAL A 236 -3.90 -10.19 8.31
C VAL A 236 -4.91 -10.33 7.17
N GLU A 237 -4.63 -11.19 6.18
CA GLU A 237 -5.50 -11.43 5.00
C GLU A 237 -6.37 -12.70 5.12
N ASN A 238 -6.00 -13.61 6.03
CA ASN A 238 -6.64 -14.90 6.22
C ASN A 238 -6.84 -15.67 4.90
N VAL A 239 -8.03 -16.23 4.67
CA VAL A 239 -8.42 -16.90 3.42
C VAL A 239 -9.37 -15.99 2.62
N PRO A 240 -9.42 -16.09 1.28
CA PRO A 240 -10.25 -15.25 0.41
C PRO A 240 -11.72 -15.71 0.47
N SER A 241 -12.37 -15.50 1.61
CA SER A 241 -13.75 -15.93 1.86
C SER A 241 -14.51 -14.89 2.67
N PHE A 242 -15.76 -14.62 2.25
CA PHE A 242 -16.70 -13.79 3.01
C PHE A 242 -17.32 -14.49 4.23
N ASP A 243 -16.97 -15.75 4.46
CA ASP A 243 -17.36 -16.48 5.67
C ASP A 243 -16.28 -16.39 6.77
N GLN A 244 -15.08 -15.93 6.43
CA GLN A 244 -13.93 -15.87 7.33
C GLN A 244 -13.43 -14.43 7.49
N PRO A 245 -13.73 -13.77 8.62
CA PRO A 245 -13.37 -12.38 8.81
C PRO A 245 -11.85 -12.21 8.85
N ASN A 246 -11.40 -11.08 8.30
CA ASN A 246 -10.03 -10.62 8.44
C ASN A 246 -9.97 -9.09 8.39
N ILE A 247 -8.97 -8.52 9.06
CA ILE A 247 -8.89 -7.08 9.28
C ILE A 247 -8.55 -6.29 8.00
N HIS A 248 -7.84 -6.91 7.05
CA HIS A 248 -7.54 -6.31 5.74
C HIS A 248 -8.82 -6.18 4.90
N GLY A 249 -9.48 -7.31 4.63
CA GLY A 249 -10.75 -7.35 3.90
C GLY A 249 -11.86 -6.53 4.57
N GLY A 250 -11.84 -6.40 5.91
CA GLY A 250 -12.84 -5.63 6.65
C GLY A 250 -12.85 -4.15 6.24
N GLY A 251 -11.68 -3.50 6.18
CA GLY A 251 -11.58 -2.10 5.77
C GLY A 251 -11.84 -1.90 4.28
N HIS A 252 -11.43 -2.85 3.44
CA HIS A 252 -11.70 -2.82 2.00
C HIS A 252 -13.19 -3.01 1.68
N PHE A 253 -13.75 -4.19 1.96
CA PHE A 253 -15.12 -4.54 1.57
C PHE A 253 -16.18 -3.88 2.45
N GLY A 254 -15.84 -3.45 3.66
CA GLY A 254 -16.77 -2.71 4.50
C GLY A 254 -17.08 -1.30 3.99
N VAL A 255 -16.11 -0.67 3.30
CA VAL A 255 -16.26 0.66 2.67
C VAL A 255 -16.61 0.54 1.18
N GLY A 256 -15.94 -0.39 0.49
CA GLY A 256 -16.06 -0.55 -0.94
C GLY A 256 -17.19 -1.49 -1.38
N GLY A 257 -17.65 -2.38 -0.52
CA GLY A 257 -18.68 -3.36 -0.88
C GLY A 257 -18.40 -4.07 -2.20
N ALA A 258 -19.43 -4.21 -3.03
CA ALA A 258 -19.30 -4.87 -4.33
C ALA A 258 -18.93 -3.91 -5.47
N LEU A 259 -19.28 -2.63 -5.33
CA LEU A 259 -19.25 -1.64 -6.42
C LEU A 259 -18.33 -0.43 -6.17
N GLY A 260 -17.76 -0.33 -4.98
CA GLY A 260 -16.89 0.76 -4.55
C GLY A 260 -15.43 0.52 -4.91
N THR A 261 -14.70 1.60 -5.19
CA THR A 261 -13.32 1.55 -5.66
C THR A 261 -12.39 0.82 -4.68
N ILE A 262 -12.45 1.12 -3.37
CA ILE A 262 -11.62 0.45 -2.36
C ILE A 262 -11.95 -1.05 -2.18
N GLY A 263 -13.11 -1.51 -2.65
CA GLY A 263 -13.52 -2.92 -2.60
C GLY A 263 -13.04 -3.74 -3.80
N ASP A 264 -12.53 -3.10 -4.86
CA ASP A 264 -11.88 -3.79 -5.97
C ASP A 264 -10.46 -4.18 -5.57
N ALA A 265 -10.22 -5.48 -5.38
CA ALA A 265 -8.92 -5.98 -4.92
C ALA A 265 -7.72 -5.55 -5.80
N ASN A 266 -7.91 -5.33 -7.11
CA ASN A 266 -6.84 -4.86 -7.98
C ASN A 266 -6.69 -3.34 -7.91
N ASN A 267 -7.82 -2.63 -7.89
CA ASN A 267 -7.88 -1.19 -8.12
C ASN A 267 -8.12 -0.37 -6.84
N SER A 268 -8.09 -1.01 -5.67
CA SER A 268 -8.40 -0.39 -4.38
C SER A 268 -7.61 0.87 -4.02
N PRO A 269 -6.33 1.06 -4.44
CA PRO A 269 -5.62 2.32 -4.18
C PRO A 269 -6.18 3.53 -4.93
N GLY A 270 -7.14 3.32 -5.83
CA GLY A 270 -7.90 4.40 -6.46
C GLY A 270 -8.76 5.20 -5.47
N ASP A 271 -9.11 4.62 -4.32
CA ASP A 271 -9.71 5.36 -3.19
C ASP A 271 -8.60 5.88 -2.27
N PRO A 272 -8.48 7.19 -2.03
CA PRO A 272 -7.49 7.73 -1.10
C PRO A 272 -7.56 7.19 0.34
N LEU A 273 -8.69 6.60 0.76
CA LEU A 273 -8.81 5.91 2.06
C LEU A 273 -7.97 4.64 2.14
N PHE A 274 -7.57 4.05 1.01
CA PHE A 274 -6.67 2.90 0.95
C PHE A 274 -5.41 3.12 1.79
N TYR A 275 -4.79 4.29 1.66
CA TYR A 275 -3.52 4.60 2.31
C TYR A 275 -3.67 4.76 3.83
N LEU A 276 -4.84 5.19 4.31
CA LEU A 276 -5.14 5.26 5.74
C LEU A 276 -5.44 3.86 6.31
N HIS A 277 -6.12 3.02 5.53
CA HIS A 277 -6.35 1.61 5.86
C HIS A 277 -5.02 0.85 5.97
N HIS A 278 -4.20 0.85 4.92
CA HIS A 278 -2.89 0.19 4.94
C HIS A 278 -1.90 0.84 5.91
N GLY A 279 -2.04 2.14 6.19
CA GLY A 279 -1.31 2.81 7.27
C GLY A 279 -1.60 2.21 8.66
N ASN A 280 -2.84 1.76 8.92
CA ASN A 280 -3.20 1.09 10.17
C ASN A 280 -2.80 -0.40 10.17
N LEU A 281 -2.82 -1.09 9.02
CA LEU A 281 -2.26 -2.44 8.92
C LEU A 281 -0.76 -2.44 9.21
N ASP A 282 -0.02 -1.49 8.64
CA ASP A 282 1.40 -1.29 8.92
C ASP A 282 1.67 -0.92 10.39
N ARG A 283 0.77 -0.13 11.01
CA ARG A 283 0.81 0.15 12.44
C ARG A 283 0.64 -1.12 13.27
N ILE A 284 -0.34 -1.97 12.94
CA ILE A 284 -0.58 -3.24 13.63
C ILE A 284 0.64 -4.16 13.49
N PHE A 285 1.28 -4.18 12.32
CA PHE A 285 2.53 -4.92 12.14
C PHE A 285 3.67 -4.34 12.98
N SER A 286 3.80 -3.02 13.05
CA SER A 286 4.79 -2.35 13.91
C SER A 286 4.54 -2.64 15.41
N LEU A 287 3.28 -2.66 15.85
CA LEU A 287 2.88 -3.07 17.20
C LEU A 287 3.24 -4.54 17.46
N TRP A 288 3.01 -5.43 16.50
CA TRP A 288 3.43 -6.81 16.60
C TRP A 288 4.96 -6.91 16.73
N GLN A 289 5.73 -6.22 15.90
CA GLN A 289 7.19 -6.20 15.98
C GLN A 289 7.67 -5.67 17.34
N SER A 290 7.01 -4.64 17.89
CA SER A 290 7.39 -4.00 19.17
C SER A 290 7.39 -4.96 20.38
N LYS A 291 6.66 -6.07 20.31
CA LYS A 291 6.58 -7.05 21.41
C LYS A 291 7.89 -7.80 21.64
N ASP A 292 8.72 -7.93 20.61
CA ASP A 292 10.07 -8.52 20.68
C ASP A 292 10.88 -8.04 19.47
N LEU A 293 11.32 -6.78 19.50
CA LEU A 293 11.98 -6.14 18.36
C LEU A 293 13.19 -6.94 17.85
N PRO A 294 14.17 -7.36 18.68
CA PRO A 294 15.35 -8.06 18.18
C PRO A 294 15.04 -9.34 17.40
N VAL A 295 13.99 -10.06 17.78
CA VAL A 295 13.55 -11.28 17.10
C VAL A 295 12.69 -10.93 15.88
N ARG A 296 11.66 -10.10 16.06
CA ARG A 296 10.61 -9.85 15.06
C ARG A 296 11.05 -8.94 13.91
N THR A 297 12.13 -8.16 14.05
CA THR A 297 12.76 -7.44 12.92
C THR A 297 13.75 -8.29 12.14
N ASN A 298 13.95 -9.56 12.51
CA ASN A 298 14.81 -10.52 11.81
C ASN A 298 14.05 -11.75 11.30
N GLN A 299 12.72 -11.66 11.21
CA GLN A 299 11.85 -12.73 10.77
C GLN A 299 11.07 -12.35 9.53
N VAL A 300 11.08 -13.26 8.55
CA VAL A 300 10.15 -13.29 7.41
C VAL A 300 9.82 -14.74 7.10
N GLY A 301 8.72 -14.96 6.40
CA GLY A 301 8.30 -16.28 5.96
C GLY A 301 6.95 -16.22 5.26
N GLY A 302 6.40 -17.38 4.92
CA GLY A 302 5.24 -17.50 4.03
C GLY A 302 5.61 -17.53 2.55
N PRO A 303 4.65 -17.87 1.69
CA PRO A 303 4.96 -18.37 0.36
C PRO A 303 5.26 -17.24 -0.64
N ILE A 304 6.11 -17.50 -1.62
CA ILE A 304 6.36 -16.58 -2.75
C ILE A 304 5.15 -16.58 -3.70
N VAL A 305 4.58 -17.76 -3.93
CA VAL A 305 3.39 -17.95 -4.78
C VAL A 305 2.14 -17.87 -3.89
N PRO A 306 1.09 -17.12 -4.27
CA PRO A 306 -0.11 -17.01 -3.47
C PRO A 306 -0.66 -18.37 -3.02
N PHE A 307 -0.97 -18.49 -1.73
CA PHE A 307 -1.52 -19.69 -1.09
C PHE A 307 -0.62 -20.94 -1.01
N ASP A 308 0.58 -20.94 -1.59
CA ASP A 308 1.46 -22.11 -1.63
C ASP A 308 2.31 -22.29 -0.35
N TYR A 309 1.64 -22.42 0.81
CA TYR A 309 2.33 -22.56 2.11
C TYR A 309 3.15 -23.85 2.28
N GLY A 310 3.06 -24.78 1.33
CA GLY A 310 3.94 -25.96 1.24
C GLY A 310 5.15 -25.76 0.31
N GLY A 311 5.18 -24.65 -0.44
CA GLY A 311 6.20 -24.33 -1.43
C GLY A 311 7.36 -23.51 -0.89
N GLN A 312 7.95 -22.69 -1.76
CA GLN A 312 9.10 -21.87 -1.40
C GLN A 312 8.66 -20.63 -0.61
N ASN A 313 9.30 -20.44 0.55
CA ASN A 313 9.09 -19.26 1.37
C ASN A 313 10.00 -18.10 0.97
N VAL A 314 9.53 -16.88 1.20
CA VAL A 314 10.37 -15.68 1.15
C VAL A 314 11.47 -15.77 2.21
N THR A 315 12.61 -15.11 1.93
CA THR A 315 13.73 -14.96 2.85
C THR A 315 14.02 -13.48 3.08
N LEU A 316 14.90 -13.15 4.02
CA LEU A 316 15.29 -11.75 4.29
C LEU A 316 15.87 -11.05 3.05
N ASP A 317 16.53 -11.81 2.17
CA ASP A 317 17.12 -11.30 0.93
C ASP A 317 16.15 -11.32 -0.26
N PHE A 318 14.89 -11.76 -0.07
CA PHE A 318 13.87 -11.70 -1.11
C PHE A 318 13.63 -10.23 -1.50
N GLU A 319 13.63 -9.96 -2.79
CA GLU A 319 13.52 -8.61 -3.34
C GLU A 319 12.09 -8.28 -3.75
N ILE A 320 11.63 -7.09 -3.38
CA ILE A 320 10.36 -6.50 -3.81
C ILE A 320 10.63 -5.20 -4.57
N ASN A 321 9.67 -4.78 -5.39
CA ASN A 321 9.74 -3.53 -6.15
C ASN A 321 8.35 -2.87 -6.23
N ILE A 322 8.33 -1.57 -6.56
CA ILE A 322 7.12 -0.79 -6.83
C ILE A 322 7.28 -0.11 -8.20
N GLY A 323 7.78 -0.87 -9.18
CA GLY A 323 8.06 -0.38 -10.53
C GLY A 323 8.96 0.86 -10.53
N ALA A 324 8.56 1.91 -11.25
CA ALA A 324 9.32 3.15 -11.37
C ALA A 324 9.19 4.10 -10.17
N LEU A 325 8.34 3.78 -9.17
CA LEU A 325 8.02 4.70 -8.08
C LEU A 325 9.09 4.72 -6.99
N ALA A 326 9.82 3.62 -6.83
CA ALA A 326 10.92 3.53 -5.88
C ALA A 326 11.90 2.41 -6.29
N PRO A 327 13.18 2.46 -5.84
CA PRO A 327 14.15 1.40 -6.09
C PRO A 327 13.71 0.05 -5.51
N ASN A 328 14.25 -1.03 -6.06
CA ASN A 328 14.06 -2.36 -5.49
C ASN A 328 14.72 -2.46 -4.11
N VAL A 329 14.10 -3.22 -3.21
CA VAL A 329 14.57 -3.42 -1.83
C VAL A 329 14.38 -4.87 -1.40
N THR A 330 15.23 -5.32 -0.50
CA THR A 330 15.05 -6.61 0.17
C THR A 330 14.06 -6.50 1.32
N LEU A 331 13.40 -7.61 1.68
CA LEU A 331 12.51 -7.64 2.85
C LEU A 331 13.24 -7.20 4.13
N LYS A 332 14.52 -7.56 4.27
CA LYS A 332 15.37 -7.10 5.38
C LYS A 332 15.40 -5.58 5.53
N GLN A 333 15.48 -4.86 4.41
CA GLN A 333 15.60 -3.40 4.42
C GLN A 333 14.30 -2.69 4.82
N VAL A 334 13.15 -3.36 4.73
CA VAL A 334 11.83 -2.79 5.04
C VAL A 334 11.20 -3.36 6.32
N LEU A 335 11.89 -4.25 7.04
CA LEU A 335 11.47 -4.69 8.37
C LEU A 335 11.59 -3.59 9.43
N GLU A 336 12.59 -2.71 9.31
CA GLU A 336 12.82 -1.61 10.23
C GLU A 336 12.24 -0.30 9.69
N ILE A 337 11.31 0.31 10.43
CA ILE A 337 10.65 1.57 10.04
C ILE A 337 11.53 2.82 10.21
N GLN A 338 12.68 2.67 10.88
CA GLN A 338 13.70 3.71 11.08
C GLN A 338 15.08 3.21 10.62
N GLY A 339 15.10 2.56 9.45
CA GLY A 339 16.30 2.00 8.84
C GLY A 339 16.88 2.90 7.74
N SER A 340 17.61 2.28 6.81
CA SER A 340 18.21 2.96 5.65
C SER A 340 17.24 3.26 4.51
N VAL A 341 16.12 2.52 4.45
CA VAL A 341 15.10 2.64 3.39
C VAL A 341 13.86 3.36 3.89
N LEU A 342 13.42 3.02 5.10
CA LEU A 342 12.24 3.61 5.73
C LEU A 342 12.66 4.55 6.86
N CYS A 343 11.94 5.68 6.99
CA CYS A 343 12.15 6.61 8.09
C CYS A 343 10.83 7.27 8.48
N TYR A 344 10.13 6.67 9.45
CA TYR A 344 8.93 7.22 10.07
C TYR A 344 8.73 6.62 11.48
N SER A 345 7.76 7.13 12.22
CA SER A 345 7.33 6.57 13.51
C SER A 345 5.80 6.56 13.62
N TYR A 346 5.26 5.86 14.61
CA TYR A 346 3.84 5.93 14.97
C TYR A 346 3.69 6.61 16.32
N ALA A 347 2.76 7.55 16.43
CA ALA A 347 2.55 8.35 17.65
C ALA A 347 2.25 7.51 18.90
N ASP A 348 1.70 6.31 18.75
CA ASP A 348 1.37 5.41 19.85
C ASP A 348 2.38 4.27 20.06
N LEU A 349 3.45 4.23 19.26
CA LEU A 349 4.65 3.42 19.50
C LEU A 349 5.80 4.25 20.08
N SER A 350 5.75 5.58 19.98
CA SER A 350 6.80 6.49 20.41
C SER A 350 6.76 6.84 21.92
N GLN A 351 6.33 5.92 22.79
CA GLN A 351 6.26 6.11 24.25
C GLN A 351 7.34 5.37 25.01
#